data_AF-A0A1E1K0P3-F1
#
_entry.id   AF-A0A1E1K0P3-F1
#
_cell.length_a   1.000
_cell.length_b   1.000
_cell.length_c   1.000
_cell.angle_alpha   90.00
_cell.angle_beta   90.00
_cell.angle_gamma   90.00
#
_symmetry.space_group_name_H-M   'P 1'
#
loop_
_entity.id
_entity.type
_entity.pdbx_description
1 polymer ?
#
loop_
_entity_poly.entity_id
_entity_poly.type
_entity_poly.pdbx_seq_one_letter_code
_entity_poly.pdbx_strand_id
1 'polypeptide(L)'
;MASKSHKDSEEVVRSWGFPKVFTWTDTPNFHYSPHTHENLTTHLVLKGEMIVKFPEDKNPVKKSFGPGERVDIAAGRSHEVWIGGAGCTSVIGE
;
A
#
# COMPACT_ATOMS: atom_id res chain seq x y z
N MET A 1 -19.66 -4.74 -9.33
CA MET A 1 -19.53 -3.60 -8.41
C MET A 1 -18.87 -2.46 -9.17
N ALA A 2 -19.40 -1.24 -9.10
CA ALA A 2 -18.82 -0.10 -9.81
C ALA A 2 -17.42 0.19 -9.26
N SER A 3 -16.42 0.29 -10.15
CA SER A 3 -15.09 0.78 -9.79
C SER A 3 -15.25 2.24 -9.36
N LYS A 4 -14.91 2.55 -8.10
CA LYS A 4 -14.86 3.93 -7.61
C LYS A 4 -13.81 4.71 -8.41
N SER A 5 -14.06 5.99 -8.67
CA SER A 5 -13.04 6.82 -9.28
C SER A 5 -11.84 6.98 -8.33
N HIS A 6 -10.66 7.35 -8.86
CA HIS A 6 -9.49 7.64 -8.02
C HIS A 6 -9.81 8.71 -6.98
N LYS A 7 -10.54 9.76 -7.37
CA LYS A 7 -10.95 10.84 -6.46
C LYS A 7 -11.80 10.33 -5.30
N ASP A 8 -12.79 9.48 -5.57
CA ASP A 8 -13.63 8.89 -4.52
C ASP A 8 -12.82 8.02 -3.56
N SER A 9 -11.79 7.35 -4.08
CA SER A 9 -10.91 6.49 -3.28
C SER A 9 -9.96 7.31 -2.41
N GLU A 10 -9.43 8.42 -2.93
CA GLU A 10 -8.64 9.38 -2.16
C GLU A 10 -9.46 10.02 -1.03
N GLU A 11 -10.72 10.40 -1.29
CA GLU A 11 -11.61 10.92 -0.23
C GLU A 11 -11.88 9.88 0.87
N VAL A 12 -12.02 8.59 0.51
CA VAL A 12 -12.13 7.51 1.49
C VAL A 12 -10.88 7.47 2.37
N VAL A 13 -9.68 7.51 1.79
CA VAL A 13 -8.44 7.48 2.58
C VAL A 13 -8.27 8.75 3.41
N ARG A 14 -8.62 9.93 2.88
CA ARG A 14 -8.65 11.19 3.64
C ARG A 14 -9.57 11.11 4.85
N SER A 15 -10.73 10.47 4.70
CA SER A 15 -11.69 10.28 5.80
C SER A 15 -11.15 9.41 6.95
N TRP A 16 -10.07 8.64 6.72
CA TRP A 16 -9.38 7.88 7.76
C TRP A 16 -8.40 8.73 8.59
N GLY A 17 -8.22 10.01 8.25
CA GLY A 17 -7.44 10.97 9.03
C GLY A 17 -6.05 11.27 8.46
N PHE A 18 -5.71 10.79 7.27
CA PHE A 18 -4.41 11.07 6.64
C PHE A 18 -4.39 12.47 6.00
N PRO A 19 -3.45 13.35 6.42
CA PRO A 19 -3.38 14.72 5.91
C PRO A 19 -2.89 14.79 4.46
N LYS A 20 -2.01 13.86 4.05
CA LYS A 20 -1.55 13.73 2.67
C LYS A 20 -2.09 12.45 2.08
N VAL A 21 -2.77 12.57 0.94
CA VAL A 21 -3.36 11.43 0.24
C VAL A 21 -3.15 11.61 -1.25
N PHE A 22 -2.67 10.56 -1.92
CA PHE A 22 -2.43 10.55 -3.35
C PHE A 22 -2.53 9.12 -3.92
N THR A 23 -2.90 9.03 -5.20
CA THR A 23 -2.88 7.77 -5.93
C THR A 23 -1.52 7.53 -6.56
N TRP A 24 -0.97 6.32 -6.39
CA TRP A 24 0.29 5.88 -6.99
C TRP A 24 0.07 4.61 -7.82
N THR A 25 0.82 4.47 -8.92
CA THR A 25 0.80 3.25 -9.74
C THR A 25 2.21 2.74 -9.95
N ASP A 26 2.44 1.54 -9.43
CA ASP A 26 3.67 0.78 -9.57
C ASP A 26 3.68 -0.06 -10.83
N THR A 27 4.86 -0.17 -11.44
CA THR A 27 5.09 -1.02 -12.60
C THR A 27 5.14 -2.50 -12.20
N PRO A 28 4.80 -3.42 -13.13
CA PRO A 28 4.87 -4.85 -12.89
C PRO A 28 6.22 -5.32 -12.34
N ASN A 29 6.20 -6.23 -11.36
CA ASN A 29 7.38 -6.86 -10.76
C ASN A 29 8.37 -5.88 -10.09
N PHE A 30 7.97 -4.63 -9.86
CA PHE A 30 8.81 -3.70 -9.13
C PHE A 30 9.03 -4.18 -7.70
N HIS A 31 10.22 -3.90 -7.17
CA HIS A 31 10.63 -4.31 -5.84
C HIS A 31 11.19 -3.11 -5.07
N TYR A 32 10.54 -2.78 -3.95
CA TYR A 32 11.07 -1.86 -2.96
C TYR A 32 11.88 -2.64 -1.93
N SER A 33 13.20 -2.40 -1.94
CA SER A 33 14.10 -2.89 -0.89
C SER A 33 13.64 -2.46 0.51
N PRO A 34 14.11 -3.11 1.59
CA PRO A 34 13.73 -2.76 2.95
C PRO A 34 13.89 -1.26 3.27
N HIS A 35 12.83 -0.64 3.77
CA HIS A 35 12.79 0.79 4.12
C HIS A 35 11.78 1.09 5.24
N THR A 36 11.80 2.34 5.73
CA THR A 36 10.91 2.84 6.78
C THR A 36 10.33 4.19 6.38
N HIS A 37 9.21 4.57 6.98
CA HIS A 37 8.65 5.92 6.93
C HIS A 37 8.61 6.52 8.34
N GLU A 38 8.70 7.85 8.42
CA GLU A 38 8.63 8.57 9.71
C GLU A 38 7.21 8.56 10.31
N ASN A 39 6.18 8.42 9.47
CA ASN A 39 4.76 8.47 9.86
C ASN A 39 4.05 7.16 9.55
N LEU A 40 2.86 6.98 10.13
CA LEU A 40 1.95 5.91 9.75
C LEU A 40 1.62 6.08 8.26
N THR A 41 1.79 5.02 7.49
CA THR A 41 1.44 4.99 6.07
C THR A 41 0.33 3.96 5.83
N THR A 42 -0.69 4.31 5.05
CA THR A 42 -1.72 3.37 4.59
C THR A 42 -1.64 3.19 3.09
N HIS A 43 -1.96 1.98 2.61
CA HIS A 43 -2.22 1.70 1.20
C HIS A 43 -3.60 1.06 1.06
N LEU A 44 -4.47 1.65 0.25
CA LEU A 44 -5.71 1.03 -0.24
C LEU A 44 -5.48 0.59 -1.68
N VAL A 45 -5.43 -0.71 -1.94
CA VAL A 45 -5.19 -1.24 -3.29
C VAL A 45 -6.45 -1.06 -4.13
N LEU A 46 -6.31 -0.45 -5.32
CA LEU A 46 -7.39 -0.25 -6.29
C LEU A 46 -7.33 -1.25 -7.44
N LYS A 47 -6.12 -1.67 -7.83
CA LYS A 47 -5.87 -2.59 -8.93
C LYS A 47 -4.55 -3.33 -8.71
N GLY A 48 -4.47 -4.57 -9.16
CA GLY A 48 -3.23 -5.34 -9.13
C GLY A 48 -2.97 -5.99 -7.77
N GLU A 49 -1.70 -6.20 -7.43
CA GLU A 49 -1.29 -6.88 -6.20
C GLU A 49 -0.06 -6.19 -5.60
N MET A 50 -0.12 -5.99 -4.28
CA MET A 50 1.00 -5.55 -3.45
C MET A 50 1.33 -6.66 -2.44
N ILE A 51 2.59 -7.04 -2.33
CA ILE A 51 3.05 -8.07 -1.41
C ILE A 51 4.00 -7.41 -0.42
N VAL A 52 3.69 -7.47 0.87
CA VAL A 52 4.49 -6.83 1.93
C VAL A 52 5.11 -7.87 2.84
N LYS A 53 6.35 -7.65 3.26
CA LYS A 53 7.03 -8.40 4.31
C LYS A 53 7.63 -7.43 5.33
N PHE A 54 7.56 -7.81 6.60
CA PHE A 54 8.22 -7.10 7.69
C PHE A 54 9.47 -7.90 8.12
N PRO A 55 10.67 -7.58 7.61
CA PRO A 55 11.86 -8.42 7.79
C PRO A 55 12.31 -8.56 9.25
N GLU A 56 11.93 -7.62 10.12
CA GLU A 56 12.30 -7.61 11.53
C GLU A 56 11.33 -8.40 12.44
N ASP A 57 10.21 -8.87 11.90
CA ASP A 57 9.29 -9.74 12.65
C ASP A 57 9.97 -11.08 12.97
N LYS A 58 9.65 -11.68 14.12
CA LYS A 58 10.24 -12.97 14.58
C LYS A 58 10.16 -14.09 13.52
N ASN A 59 9.06 -14.12 12.76
CA ASN A 59 8.82 -15.08 11.68
C ASN A 59 8.28 -14.31 10.47
N PRO A 60 9.14 -13.72 9.64
CA PRO A 60 8.72 -12.72 8.66
C PRO A 60 8.12 -13.41 7.44
N VAL A 61 6.81 -13.26 7.26
CA VAL A 61 6.03 -13.83 6.16
C VAL A 61 5.64 -12.76 5.15
N LYS A 62 5.59 -13.14 3.87
CA LYS A 62 5.02 -12.30 2.82
C LYS A 62 3.49 -12.35 2.91
N LYS A 63 2.84 -11.20 2.83
CA LYS A 63 1.38 -11.08 2.77
C LYS A 63 0.98 -10.30 1.52
N SER A 64 0.11 -10.89 0.70
CA SER A 64 -0.46 -10.23 -0.47
C SER A 64 -1.69 -9.38 -0.09
N PHE A 65 -1.88 -8.30 -0.84
CA PHE A 65 -3.02 -7.39 -0.77
C PHE A 65 -3.48 -7.07 -2.20
N GLY A 66 -4.75 -7.32 -2.48
CA GLY A 66 -5.42 -7.06 -3.75
C GLY A 66 -6.50 -5.97 -3.67
N PRO A 67 -7.26 -5.74 -4.75
CA PRO A 67 -8.20 -4.63 -4.84
C PRO A 67 -9.24 -4.60 -3.73
N GLY A 68 -9.39 -3.45 -3.08
CA GLY A 68 -10.27 -3.22 -1.94
C GLY A 68 -9.63 -3.51 -0.58
N GLU A 69 -8.47 -4.17 -0.55
CA GLU A 69 -7.74 -4.42 0.69
C GLU A 69 -6.90 -3.21 1.10
N ARG A 70 -6.80 -3.03 2.42
CA ARG A 70 -6.00 -1.99 3.06
C ARG A 70 -4.85 -2.62 3.85
N VAL A 71 -3.70 -1.99 3.79
CA VAL A 71 -2.56 -2.28 4.68
C VAL A 71 -2.07 -0.99 5.34
N ASP A 72 -1.93 -1.03 6.67
CA ASP A 72 -1.31 0.02 7.46
C ASP A 72 0.11 -0.41 7.85
N ILE A 73 1.05 0.51 7.72
CA ILE A 73 2.46 0.34 8.04
C ILE A 73 2.81 1.37 9.10
N ALA A 74 3.08 0.89 10.32
CA ALA A 74 3.39 1.75 11.45
C ALA A 74 4.66 2.58 11.20
N ALA A 75 4.70 3.79 11.76
CA ALA A 75 5.88 4.64 11.74
C ALA A 75 7.13 3.90 12.24
N GLY A 76 8.25 4.06 11.53
CA GLY A 76 9.52 3.40 11.83
C GLY A 76 9.55 1.90 11.57
N ARG A 77 8.45 1.26 11.12
CA ARG A 77 8.43 -0.18 10.86
C ARG A 77 9.11 -0.49 9.53
N SER A 78 10.20 -1.26 9.60
CA SER A 78 10.92 -1.75 8.42
C SER A 78 10.03 -2.70 7.62
N HIS A 79 9.92 -2.45 6.32
CA HIS A 79 9.13 -3.28 5.42
C HIS A 79 9.73 -3.32 4.00
N GLU A 80 9.40 -4.37 3.29
CA GLU A 80 9.85 -4.69 1.93
C GLU A 80 8.61 -5.00 1.09
N VAL A 81 8.58 -4.52 -0.16
CA VAL A 81 7.37 -4.60 -1.01
C VAL A 81 7.69 -5.15 -2.38
N TRP A 82 6.92 -6.15 -2.83
CA TRP A 82 6.93 -6.64 -4.22
C TRP A 82 5.60 -6.34 -4.88
N ILE A 83 5.67 -5.88 -6.12
CA ILE A 83 4.51 -5.57 -6.94
C ILE A 83 4.24 -6.75 -7.86
N GLY A 84 2.96 -7.17 -7.94
CA GLY A 84 2.55 -8.30 -8.78
C GLY A 84 2.85 -8.07 -10.27
N GLY A 85 2.80 -9.16 -11.05
CA GLY A 85 3.12 -9.14 -12.48
C GLY A 85 2.18 -8.30 -13.38
N ALA A 86 1.07 -7.80 -12.83
CA ALA A 86 0.16 -6.88 -13.50
C ALA A 86 0.34 -5.40 -13.08
N GLY A 87 1.33 -5.10 -12.22
CA GLY A 87 1.46 -3.80 -11.56
C GLY A 87 0.54 -3.67 -10.34
N CYS A 88 0.54 -2.50 -9.71
CA CYS A 88 -0.36 -2.18 -8.61
C CYS A 88 -0.72 -0.69 -8.64
N THR A 89 -2.01 -0.37 -8.52
CA THR A 89 -2.45 1.00 -8.26
C THR A 89 -3.01 1.03 -6.85
N SER A 90 -2.52 1.94 -6.00
CA SER A 90 -3.01 2.12 -4.64
C SER A 90 -3.19 3.59 -4.31
N VAL A 91 -4.11 3.87 -3.39
CA VAL A 91 -4.18 5.18 -2.71
C VAL A 91 -3.31 5.10 -1.47
N ILE A 92 -2.37 6.02 -1.37
CA ILE A 92 -1.41 6.13 -0.28
C ILE A 92 -1.85 7.29 0.62
N GLY A 93 -1.85 7.06 1.93
CA GLY A 93 -2.06 8.09 2.94
C GLY A 93 -0.90 8.16 3.91
N GLU A 94 -0.41 9.37 4.19
CA GLU A 94 0.72 9.69 5.09
C GLU A 94 0.41 10.91 5.98
#